data_AF-A0A841H5K9-F1
#
_entry.id   AF-A0A841H5K9-F1
#
_cell.length_a   1.000
_cell.length_b   1.000
_cell.length_c   1.000
_cell.angle_alpha   90.00
_cell.angle_beta   90.00
_cell.angle_gamma   90.00
#
_symmetry.space_group_name_H-M   'P 1'
#
loop_
_entity.id
_entity.type
_entity.pdbx_description
1 polymer ?
#
loop_
_entity_poly.entity_id
_entity_poly.type
_entity_poly.pdbx_seq_one_letter_code
_entity_poly.pdbx_strand_id
1 'polypeptide(L)'
;MTLNVSVWAASPDGGEVHVELGPGGGMIGDESYRTELWGTPVMKDLGLTLLPSLGSEWGFIVREDGLDELRHEARTVRDAAGQIEAATGIPADKIRFYAENLLHAVASARETRGSVHVA
;
A
#
# COMPACT_ATOMS: atom_id res chain seq x y z
N MET A 1 9.42 -6.89 -12.43
CA MET A 1 9.34 -5.55 -11.79
C MET A 1 8.67 -5.75 -10.45
N THR A 2 9.01 -4.94 -9.44
CA THR A 2 8.37 -4.97 -8.13
C THR A 2 7.33 -3.87 -8.05
N LEU A 3 6.26 -4.15 -7.32
CA LEU A 3 5.24 -3.17 -6.94
C LEU A 3 5.68 -2.53 -5.62
N ASN A 4 5.77 -1.20 -5.60
CA ASN A 4 6.36 -0.49 -4.48
C ASN A 4 5.41 0.55 -3.87
N VAL A 5 5.72 0.88 -2.61
CA VAL A 5 5.19 2.03 -1.89
C VAL A 5 6.35 2.97 -1.57
N SER A 6 6.16 4.25 -1.81
CA SER A 6 7.15 5.29 -1.53
C SER A 6 6.49 6.47 -0.81
N VAL A 7 7.30 7.21 -0.04
CA VAL A 7 6.84 8.38 0.71
C VAL A 7 7.56 9.61 0.22
N TRP A 8 6.82 10.70 0.02
CA TRP A 8 7.34 11.97 -0.47
C TRP A 8 6.92 13.08 0.48
N ALA A 9 7.87 13.85 0.98
CA ALA A 9 7.63 14.97 1.89
C ALA A 9 7.89 16.29 1.18
N ALA A 10 7.13 17.33 1.57
CA ALA A 10 7.38 18.68 1.08
C ALA A 10 8.76 19.16 1.57
N SER A 11 9.55 19.71 0.65
CA SER A 11 10.85 20.27 0.93
C SER A 11 10.76 21.80 1.11
N PRO A 12 11.56 22.42 2.00
CA PRO A 12 11.53 23.86 2.24
C PRO A 12 11.80 24.73 1.01
N ASP A 13 12.44 24.18 -0.02
CA ASP A 13 12.74 24.83 -1.30
C ASP A 13 11.59 24.73 -2.33
N GLY A 14 10.45 24.16 -1.95
CA GLY A 14 9.25 24.07 -2.79
C GLY A 14 9.17 22.81 -3.65
N GLY A 15 10.07 21.85 -3.46
CA GLY A 15 10.03 20.52 -4.09
C GLY A 15 9.45 19.43 -3.19
N GLU A 16 9.53 18.18 -3.65
CA GLU A 16 9.29 16.99 -2.83
C GLU A 16 10.60 16.20 -2.68
N VAL A 17 10.85 15.68 -1.49
CA VAL A 17 11.98 14.79 -1.20
C VAL A 17 11.46 13.39 -0.86
N HIS A 18 12.12 12.39 -1.43
CA HIS A 18 11.83 11.00 -1.09
C HIS A 18 12.24 10.71 0.36
N VAL A 19 11.32 10.17 1.14
CA VAL A 19 11.56 9.73 2.51
C VAL A 19 11.94 8.26 2.47
N GLU A 20 13.15 7.95 2.94
CA GLU A 20 13.64 6.59 2.95
C GLU A 20 12.86 5.73 3.95
N LEU A 21 12.20 4.69 3.44
CA LEU A 21 11.65 3.62 4.25
C LEU A 21 12.77 2.62 4.55
N GLY A 22 12.80 2.06 5.75
CA GLY A 22 13.82 1.08 6.14
C GLY A 22 13.93 -0.11 5.16
N PRO A 23 14.97 -0.95 5.26
CA PRO A 23 15.23 -2.01 4.29
C PRO A 23 14.01 -2.89 4.00
N GLY A 24 13.58 -2.94 2.74
CA GLY A 24 12.41 -3.71 2.30
C GLY A 24 11.04 -3.07 2.60
N GLY A 25 11.01 -1.93 3.28
CA GLY A 25 9.78 -1.22 3.67
C GLY A 25 9.01 -0.59 2.52
N GLY A 26 9.64 -0.45 1.35
CA GLY A 26 9.02 0.05 0.14
C GLY A 26 8.38 -1.01 -0.75
N MET A 27 8.42 -2.31 -0.41
CA MET A 27 7.92 -3.37 -1.29
C MET A 27 6.52 -3.83 -0.88
N ILE A 28 5.61 -3.95 -1.84
CA ILE A 28 4.26 -4.49 -1.61
C ILE A 28 3.91 -5.64 -2.57
N GLY A 29 4.91 -6.24 -3.22
CA GLY A 29 4.78 -7.44 -4.02
C GLY A 29 5.55 -7.37 -5.34
N ASP A 30 5.38 -8.42 -6.14
CA ASP A 30 5.78 -8.41 -7.54
C ASP A 30 4.77 -7.61 -8.37
N GLU A 31 5.16 -7.18 -9.58
CA GLU A 31 4.25 -6.45 -10.48
C GLU A 31 2.96 -7.25 -10.77
N SER A 32 3.04 -8.58 -10.85
CA SER A 32 1.87 -9.43 -11.06
C SER A 32 0.86 -9.34 -9.92
N TYR A 33 1.28 -8.97 -8.70
CA TYR A 33 0.40 -8.86 -7.54
C TYR A 33 -0.58 -7.70 -7.66
N ARG A 34 -0.35 -6.79 -8.61
CA ARG A 34 -1.34 -5.82 -9.04
C ARG A 34 -2.69 -6.47 -9.35
N THR A 35 -2.70 -7.56 -10.11
CA THR A 35 -3.92 -8.29 -10.49
C THR A 35 -4.12 -9.60 -9.71
N GLU A 36 -3.04 -10.22 -9.23
CA GLU A 36 -3.08 -11.49 -8.49
C GLU A 36 -3.38 -11.34 -6.99
N LEU A 37 -3.16 -10.14 -6.42
CA LEU A 37 -3.42 -9.85 -5.01
C LEU A 37 -4.33 -8.63 -4.84
N TRP A 38 -3.82 -7.45 -5.17
CA TRP A 38 -4.44 -6.17 -4.80
C TRP A 38 -5.73 -5.92 -5.58
N GLY A 39 -5.72 -6.17 -6.88
CA GLY A 39 -6.85 -6.00 -7.78
C GLY A 39 -7.92 -7.10 -7.74
N THR A 40 -7.78 -8.08 -6.85
CA THR A 40 -8.66 -9.25 -6.82
C THR A 40 -10.06 -8.92 -6.29
N PRO A 41 -11.09 -9.71 -6.65
CA PRO A 41 -12.45 -9.52 -6.13
C PRO A 41 -12.52 -9.55 -4.59
N VAL A 42 -11.72 -10.41 -3.93
CA VAL A 42 -11.74 -10.51 -2.46
C VAL A 42 -11.36 -9.19 -1.78
N MET A 43 -10.50 -8.38 -2.39
CA MET A 43 -10.17 -7.06 -1.84
C MET A 43 -11.36 -6.10 -1.93
N LYS A 44 -12.16 -6.16 -3.00
CA LYS A 44 -13.40 -5.39 -3.14
C LYS A 44 -14.48 -5.87 -2.18
N ASP A 45 -14.59 -7.19 -1.99
CA ASP A 45 -15.55 -7.80 -1.06
C ASP A 45 -15.26 -7.44 0.41
N LEU A 46 -14.01 -7.11 0.73
CA LEU A 46 -13.60 -6.53 2.02
C LEU A 46 -13.98 -5.05 2.17
N GLY A 47 -14.58 -4.43 1.15
CA GLY A 47 -15.01 -3.02 1.16
C GLY A 47 -13.90 -2.02 0.82
N LEU A 48 -12.78 -2.49 0.26
CA LEU A 48 -11.64 -1.64 -0.10
C LEU A 48 -11.88 -0.94 -1.46
N THR A 49 -11.25 0.21 -1.65
CA THR A 49 -11.40 1.07 -2.84
C THR A 49 -10.04 1.41 -3.46
N LEU A 50 -9.04 1.80 -2.66
CA LEU A 50 -7.71 2.21 -3.12
C LEU A 50 -6.90 1.00 -3.60
N LEU A 51 -6.65 0.02 -2.73
CA LEU A 51 -5.83 -1.14 -3.08
C LEU A 51 -6.40 -1.96 -4.26
N PRO A 52 -7.73 -2.19 -4.37
CA PRO A 52 -8.31 -2.80 -5.57
C PRO A 52 -8.14 -2.01 -6.86
N SER A 53 -7.95 -0.68 -6.79
CA SER A 53 -7.77 0.14 -7.99
C SER A 53 -6.49 -0.23 -8.74
N LEU A 54 -5.49 -0.76 -8.02
CA LEU A 54 -4.24 -1.24 -8.61
C LEU A 54 -4.48 -2.25 -9.73
N GLY A 55 -5.51 -3.11 -9.62
CA GLY A 55 -5.83 -4.08 -10.68
C GLY A 55 -6.17 -3.47 -12.05
N SER A 56 -6.55 -2.19 -12.09
CA SER A 56 -6.95 -1.47 -13.30
C SER A 56 -6.12 -0.21 -13.58
N GLU A 57 -5.41 0.30 -12.58
CA GLU A 57 -4.61 1.53 -12.65
C GLU A 57 -3.13 1.21 -12.50
N TRP A 58 -2.26 2.08 -13.01
CA TRP A 58 -0.80 1.92 -12.81
C TRP A 58 -0.40 2.25 -11.35
N GLY A 59 -1.20 3.01 -10.63
CA GLY A 59 -0.85 3.41 -9.28
C GLY A 59 -1.70 4.58 -8.82
N PHE A 60 -1.51 4.96 -7.57
CA PHE A 60 -2.23 6.08 -6.97
C PHE A 60 -1.34 6.86 -6.00
N ILE A 61 -1.74 8.10 -5.73
CA ILE A 61 -1.09 9.00 -4.78
C ILE A 61 -2.10 9.37 -3.70
N VAL A 62 -1.75 9.10 -2.45
CA VAL A 62 -2.54 9.43 -1.27
C VAL A 62 -1.91 10.61 -0.56
N ARG A 63 -2.64 11.73 -0.54
CA ARG A 63 -2.27 12.95 0.22
C ARG A 63 -2.86 12.89 1.63
N GLU A 64 -2.58 13.91 2.44
CA GLU A 64 -2.91 13.99 3.87
C GLU A 64 -4.35 13.58 4.20
N ASP A 65 -5.32 14.01 3.39
CA ASP A 65 -6.75 13.72 3.53
C ASP A 65 -7.11 12.24 3.28
N GLY A 66 -6.37 11.55 2.41
CA GLY A 66 -6.57 10.13 2.11
C GLY A 66 -5.77 9.16 2.99
N LEU A 67 -4.84 9.66 3.82
CA LEU A 67 -3.96 8.78 4.62
C LEU A 67 -4.74 7.93 5.63
N ASP A 68 -5.90 8.38 6.11
CA ASP A 68 -6.76 7.59 6.99
C ASP A 68 -7.43 6.42 6.27
N GLU A 69 -7.83 6.61 5.01
CA GLU A 69 -8.42 5.56 4.17
C GLU A 69 -7.38 4.48 3.87
N LEU A 70 -6.20 4.85 3.36
CA LEU A 70 -5.14 3.88 3.08
C LEU A 70 -4.71 3.10 4.33
N ARG A 71 -4.65 3.77 5.49
CA ARG A 71 -4.39 3.10 6.78
C ARG A 71 -5.47 2.08 7.13
N HIS A 72 -6.73 2.44 6.92
CA HIS A 72 -7.85 1.55 7.18
C HIS A 72 -7.80 0.32 6.27
N GLU A 73 -7.53 0.51 4.98
CA GLU A 73 -7.41 -0.60 4.04
C GLU A 73 -6.25 -1.53 4.38
N ALA A 74 -5.07 -0.99 4.65
CA ALA A 74 -3.90 -1.79 5.01
C ALA A 74 -4.15 -2.61 6.29
N ARG A 75 -4.82 -2.05 7.31
CA ARG A 75 -5.24 -2.80 8.50
C ARG A 75 -6.22 -3.91 8.16
N THR A 76 -7.21 -3.62 7.32
CA THR A 76 -8.22 -4.60 6.90
C THR A 76 -7.58 -5.77 6.16
N VAL A 77 -6.63 -5.50 5.25
CA VAL A 77 -5.87 -6.54 4.54
C VAL A 77 -5.05 -7.39 5.52
N ARG A 78 -4.33 -6.77 6.46
CA ARG A 78 -3.54 -7.48 7.45
C ARG A 78 -4.40 -8.41 8.31
N ASP A 79 -5.53 -7.91 8.79
CA ASP A 79 -6.42 -8.63 9.69
C ASP A 79 -7.18 -9.75 8.93
N ALA A 80 -7.47 -9.55 7.64
CA ALA A 80 -8.11 -10.52 6.75
C ALA A 80 -7.13 -11.45 5.99
N ALA A 81 -5.83 -11.43 6.29
CA ALA A 81 -4.81 -12.11 5.48
C ALA A 81 -5.07 -13.60 5.24
N GLY A 82 -5.66 -14.33 6.21
CA GLY A 82 -6.00 -15.74 6.04
C GLY A 82 -7.17 -15.98 5.06
N GLN A 83 -8.14 -15.06 5.01
CA GLN A 83 -9.22 -15.10 4.02
C GLN A 83 -8.67 -14.79 2.61
N ILE A 84 -7.76 -13.83 2.52
CA ILE A 84 -7.13 -13.45 1.24
C ILE A 84 -6.24 -14.58 0.73
N GLU A 85 -5.49 -15.24 1.61
CA GLU A 85 -4.70 -16.45 1.27
C GLU A 85 -5.59 -17.55 0.71
N ALA A 86 -6.73 -17.84 1.36
CA ALA A 86 -7.66 -18.85 0.88
C ALA A 86 -8.23 -18.53 -0.53
N ALA A 87 -8.33 -17.25 -0.88
CA ALA A 87 -8.87 -16.81 -2.17
C ALA A 87 -7.80 -16.69 -3.29
N THR A 88 -6.57 -16.32 -2.95
CA THR A 88 -5.51 -15.99 -3.91
C THR A 88 -4.39 -17.03 -3.97
N GLY A 89 -4.26 -17.87 -2.95
CA GLY A 89 -3.12 -18.78 -2.76
C GLY A 89 -1.83 -18.09 -2.33
N ILE A 90 -1.85 -16.78 -2.11
CA ILE A 90 -0.68 -16.03 -1.64
C ILE A 90 -0.56 -16.20 -0.12
N PRO A 91 0.61 -16.59 0.40
CA PRO A 91 0.80 -16.85 1.83
C PRO A 91 0.39 -15.66 2.72
N ALA A 92 -0.35 -15.93 3.80
CA ALA A 92 -0.87 -14.88 4.68
C ALA A 92 0.23 -14.09 5.41
N ASP A 93 1.38 -14.69 5.68
CA ASP A 93 2.57 -14.01 6.20
C ASP A 93 3.12 -12.96 5.22
N LYS A 94 3.17 -13.27 3.92
CA LYS A 94 3.53 -12.28 2.88
C LYS A 94 2.52 -11.14 2.80
N ILE A 95 1.22 -11.46 2.82
CA ILE A 95 0.15 -10.45 2.78
C ILE A 95 0.28 -9.50 3.98
N ARG A 96 0.48 -10.04 5.18
CA ARG A 96 0.71 -9.23 6.39
C ARG A 96 1.97 -8.37 6.28
N PHE A 97 3.05 -8.93 5.75
CA PHE A 97 4.28 -8.17 5.53
C PHE A 97 4.05 -6.94 4.63
N TYR A 98 3.37 -7.11 3.49
CA TYR A 98 3.09 -5.97 2.60
C TYR A 98 2.10 -4.97 3.21
N ALA A 99 1.11 -5.45 3.95
CA ALA A 99 0.17 -4.58 4.66
C ALA A 99 0.88 -3.75 5.74
N GLU A 100 1.83 -4.33 6.48
CA GLU A 100 2.66 -3.60 7.44
C GLU A 100 3.58 -2.58 6.76
N ASN A 101 4.10 -2.87 5.57
CA ASN A 101 4.85 -1.89 4.77
C ASN A 101 3.99 -0.68 4.38
N LEU A 102 2.74 -0.89 3.96
CA LEU A 102 1.79 0.19 3.72
C LEU A 102 1.53 1.01 4.99
N LEU A 103 1.36 0.35 6.15
CA LEU A 103 1.15 1.02 7.43
C LEU A 103 2.36 1.87 7.85
N HIS A 104 3.58 1.36 7.65
CA HIS A 104 4.80 2.12 7.88
C HIS A 104 4.92 3.32 6.94
N ALA A 105 4.60 3.15 5.66
CA ALA A 105 4.60 4.26 4.70
C ALA A 105 3.60 5.35 5.11
N VAL A 106 2.39 4.97 5.54
CA VAL A 106 1.40 5.93 6.04
C VAL A 106 1.86 6.64 7.32
N ALA A 107 2.48 5.92 8.26
CA ALA A 107 3.03 6.53 9.47
C ALA A 107 4.11 7.57 9.14
N SER A 108 5.04 7.20 8.25
CA SER A 108 6.12 8.08 7.78
C SER A 108 5.57 9.32 7.04
N ALA A 109 4.57 9.15 6.17
CA ALA A 109 3.91 10.27 5.50
C ALA A 109 3.23 11.21 6.50
N ARG A 110 2.62 10.70 7.57
CA ARG A 110 2.02 11.55 8.62
C ARG A 110 3.07 12.35 9.39
N GLU A 111 4.16 11.72 9.78
CA GLU A 111 5.25 12.36 10.52
C GLU A 111 5.90 13.49 9.71
N THR A 112 6.01 13.29 8.39
CA THR A 112 6.66 14.22 7.47
C THR A 112 5.69 15.19 6.79
N ARG A 113 4.38 15.10 7.07
CA ARG A 113 3.31 15.81 6.34
C ARG A 113 3.41 15.62 4.81
N GLY A 114 3.75 14.40 4.43
CA GLY A 114 3.98 13.97 3.06
C GLY A 114 2.80 13.23 2.44
N SER A 115 3.08 12.56 1.33
CA SER A 115 2.17 11.72 0.56
C SER A 115 2.72 10.31 0.40
N VAL A 116 1.83 9.35 0.18
CA VAL A 116 2.17 7.95 -0.13
C VAL A 116 1.88 7.69 -1.61
N HIS A 117 2.86 7.15 -2.33
CA HIS A 117 2.75 6.80 -3.74
C HIS A 117 2.87 5.28 -3.87
N VAL A 118 1.90 4.66 -4.53
CA VAL A 118 1.89 3.21 -4.77
C VAL A 118 1.94 2.96 -6.27
N ALA A 119 3.00 2.31 -6.76
CA ALA A 119 3.23 2.04 -8.17
C ALA A 119 4.20 0.88 -8.42
#